data_AF-A0ABD0ZP81-F1
#
_entry.id   AF-A0ABD0ZP81-F1
#
_cell.length_a   1.000
_cell.length_b   1.000
_cell.length_c   1.000
_cell.angle_alpha   90.00
_cell.angle_beta   90.00
_cell.angle_gamma   90.00
#
_symmetry.space_group_name_H-M   'P 1'
#
loop_
_entity.id
_entity.type
_entity.pdbx_description
1 polymer ?
#
loop_
_entity_poly.entity_id
_entity_poly.type
_entity_poly.pdbx_seq_one_letter_code
_entity_poly.pdbx_strand_id
1 'polypeptide(L)'
;MLYELTLNNAVELAKLENGCTAVNMVFEEIKGKYRDLIFERVAENAKWLSFDPYGTYVVQNFLTLHNPNATKAIAERLGGNFFSLAMCKEGSYVVEKCLNSDFARLKVLEEFRGNDKEWVRMAKHKFGNYVAQCALNVMKERGMIPLLREFLGKLRPHLYGNKILQMIQNKFGGWLDHSPVDDLRKF
;
A
#
# COMPACT_ATOMS: atom_id res chain seq x y z
N MET A 1 1.31 8.18 33.45
CA MET A 1 2.08 9.42 33.15
C MET A 1 2.80 9.33 31.79
N LEU A 2 3.79 8.45 31.57
CA LEU A 2 4.49 8.39 30.28
C LEU A 2 3.58 7.97 29.09
N TYR A 3 2.82 6.89 29.23
CA TYR A 3 1.93 6.40 28.15
C TYR A 3 0.78 7.37 27.81
N GLU A 4 0.32 8.11 28.80
CA GLU A 4 -0.74 9.12 28.64
C GLU A 4 -0.20 10.35 27.89
N LEU A 5 1.03 10.76 28.18
CA LEU A 5 1.73 11.79 27.41
C LEU A 5 1.99 11.32 25.97
N THR A 6 2.43 10.07 25.77
CA THR A 6 2.59 9.50 24.42
C THR A 6 1.27 9.46 23.68
N LEU A 7 0.17 9.02 24.31
CA LEU A 7 -1.16 9.02 23.70
C LEU A 7 -1.60 10.42 23.28
N ASN A 8 -1.45 11.41 24.16
CA ASN A 8 -1.87 12.78 23.89
C ASN A 8 -1.07 13.45 22.78
N ASN A 9 0.19 13.02 22.58
CA ASN A 9 1.10 13.61 21.60
C ASN A 9 1.46 12.67 20.44
N ALA A 10 0.80 11.51 20.32
CA ALA A 10 1.22 10.43 19.41
C ALA A 10 1.39 10.91 17.95
N VAL A 11 0.46 11.74 17.49
CA VAL A 11 0.47 12.27 16.11
C VAL A 11 1.60 13.26 15.90
N GLU A 12 1.85 14.15 16.87
CA GLU A 12 2.91 15.15 16.78
C GLU A 12 4.29 14.50 16.91
N LEU A 13 4.44 13.54 17.83
CA LEU A 13 5.64 12.74 17.95
C LEU A 13 5.93 11.93 16.69
N ALA A 14 4.90 11.34 16.06
CA ALA A 14 5.06 10.57 14.84
C ALA A 14 5.65 11.38 13.66
N LYS A 15 5.51 12.70 13.66
CA LYS A 15 6.05 13.61 12.63
C LYS A 15 7.45 14.14 12.94
N LEU A 16 8.08 13.68 14.02
CA LEU A 16 9.43 14.05 14.42
C LEU A 16 10.40 12.89 14.17
N GLU A 17 11.63 13.19 13.76
CA GLU A 17 12.67 12.19 13.47
C GLU A 17 12.91 11.20 14.62
N ASN A 18 13.16 11.71 15.82
CA ASN A 18 13.32 10.86 17.01
C ASN A 18 11.97 10.43 17.60
N GLY A 19 10.90 11.19 17.31
CA GLY A 19 9.58 10.94 17.87
C GLY A 19 8.89 9.73 17.23
N CYS A 20 9.04 9.51 15.92
CA CYS A 20 8.47 8.35 15.24
C CYS A 20 9.10 7.04 15.75
N THR A 21 10.40 7.06 16.02
CA THR A 21 11.13 5.95 16.63
C THR A 21 10.61 5.68 18.04
N ALA A 22 10.45 6.72 18.86
CA ALA A 22 9.90 6.58 20.21
C ALA A 22 8.46 6.04 20.21
N VAL A 23 7.60 6.52 19.30
CA VAL A 23 6.22 6.02 19.14
C VAL A 23 6.24 4.53 18.78
N ASN A 24 7.08 4.11 17.84
CA ASN A 24 7.21 2.70 17.46
C ASN A 24 7.69 1.82 18.63
N MET A 25 8.73 2.26 19.36
CA MET A 25 9.26 1.53 20.53
C MET A 25 8.20 1.37 21.62
N VAL A 26 7.56 2.47 22.02
CA VAL A 26 6.49 2.45 23.03
C VAL A 26 5.40 1.49 22.58
N PHE A 27 5.00 1.55 21.31
CA PHE A 27 3.95 0.71 20.78
C PHE A 27 4.28 -0.79 20.82
N GLU A 28 5.54 -1.17 20.55
CA GLU A 28 6.00 -2.55 20.63
C GLU A 28 5.99 -3.10 22.06
N GLU A 29 6.34 -2.26 23.04
CA GLU A 29 6.41 -2.63 24.45
C GLU A 29 5.04 -2.71 25.13
N ILE A 30 4.13 -1.77 24.85
CA ILE A 30 2.87 -1.66 25.58
C ILE A 30 1.82 -2.67 25.10
N LYS A 31 0.95 -3.08 26.02
CA LYS A 31 -0.20 -3.98 25.77
C LYS A 31 -1.46 -3.43 26.43
N GLY A 32 -2.63 -3.93 26.00
CA GLY A 32 -3.92 -3.55 26.54
C GLY A 32 -4.39 -2.16 26.12
N LYS A 33 -5.30 -1.56 26.92
CA LYS A 33 -6.08 -0.37 26.55
C LYS A 33 -5.27 0.80 25.96
N TYR A 34 -4.10 1.11 26.52
CA TYR A 34 -3.29 2.22 26.00
C TYR A 34 -2.71 1.95 24.61
N ARG A 35 -2.38 0.70 24.31
CA ARG A 35 -1.97 0.29 22.96
C ARG A 35 -3.09 0.55 21.96
N ASP A 36 -4.31 0.14 22.32
CA ASP A 36 -5.48 0.27 21.46
C ASP A 36 -5.84 1.76 21.22
N LEU A 37 -5.78 2.59 22.27
CA LEU A 37 -6.01 4.04 22.15
C LEU A 37 -4.98 4.74 21.27
N ILE A 38 -3.69 4.37 21.38
CA ILE A 38 -2.65 4.89 20.48
C ILE A 38 -2.92 4.42 19.05
N PHE A 39 -3.36 3.17 18.88
CA PHE A 39 -3.75 2.61 17.58
C PHE A 39 -4.84 3.43 16.92
N GLU A 40 -5.93 3.68 17.64
CA GLU A 40 -7.06 4.48 17.17
C GLU A 40 -6.59 5.87 16.76
N ARG A 41 -5.80 6.54 17.60
CA ARG A 41 -5.32 7.89 17.32
C ARG A 41 -4.44 7.97 16.08
N VAL A 42 -3.54 7.00 15.88
CA VAL A 42 -2.70 6.93 14.67
C VAL A 42 -3.55 6.59 13.45
N ALA A 43 -4.49 5.65 13.57
CA ALA A 43 -5.37 5.25 12.48
C ALA A 43 -6.24 6.42 11.99
N GLU A 44 -6.83 7.20 12.91
CA GLU A 44 -7.58 8.42 12.60
C GLU A 44 -6.75 9.44 11.79
N ASN A 45 -5.44 9.48 12.02
CA ASN A 45 -4.51 10.39 11.36
C ASN A 45 -3.70 9.73 10.23
N ALA A 46 -4.01 8.47 9.87
CA ALA A 46 -3.20 7.66 8.98
C ALA A 46 -3.00 8.31 7.62
N LYS A 47 -4.02 9.00 7.08
CA LYS A 47 -3.92 9.74 5.82
C LYS A 47 -2.76 10.73 5.85
N TRP A 48 -2.76 11.63 6.83
CA TRP A 48 -1.76 12.69 6.92
C TRP A 48 -0.38 12.13 7.24
N LEU A 49 -0.31 11.17 8.16
CA LEU A 49 0.94 10.51 8.54
C LEU A 49 1.57 9.76 7.36
N SER A 50 0.77 9.17 6.46
CA SER A 50 1.29 8.45 5.29
C SER A 50 1.96 9.35 4.24
N PHE A 51 1.67 10.66 4.24
CA PHE A 51 2.37 11.65 3.41
C PHE A 51 3.55 12.31 4.14
N ASP A 52 3.69 12.07 5.44
CA ASP A 52 4.72 12.69 6.26
C ASP A 52 6.05 11.91 6.18
N PRO A 53 7.21 12.58 6.05
CA PRO A 53 8.52 11.94 5.99
C PRO A 53 8.86 11.02 7.16
N TYR A 54 8.29 11.28 8.34
CA TYR A 54 8.51 10.49 9.56
C TYR A 54 7.27 9.68 9.93
N GLY A 55 6.08 10.27 9.78
CA GLY A 55 4.80 9.64 10.08
C GLY A 55 4.56 8.35 9.29
N THR A 56 5.11 8.25 8.07
CA THR A 56 4.99 7.06 7.24
C THR A 56 5.59 5.82 7.92
N TYR A 57 6.66 5.97 8.70
CA TYR A 57 7.28 4.84 9.39
C TYR A 57 6.38 4.27 10.49
N VAL A 58 5.59 5.12 11.16
CA VAL A 58 4.63 4.68 12.17
C VAL A 58 3.49 3.92 11.52
N VAL A 59 2.92 4.45 10.42
CA VAL A 59 1.84 3.78 9.69
C VAL A 59 2.31 2.44 9.11
N GLN A 60 3.50 2.40 8.52
CA GLN A 60 4.09 1.16 8.01
C GLN A 60 4.31 0.12 9.11
N ASN A 61 4.82 0.53 10.27
CA ASN A 61 4.99 -0.37 11.41
C ASN A 61 3.63 -0.97 11.82
N PHE A 62 2.59 -0.15 11.89
CA PHE A 62 1.27 -0.60 12.30
C PHE A 62 0.66 -1.61 11.33
N LEU A 63 0.90 -1.43 10.03
CA LEU A 63 0.50 -2.39 9.00
C LEU A 63 1.28 -3.71 9.06
N THR A 64 2.53 -3.71 9.56
CA THR A 64 3.35 -4.92 9.71
C THR A 64 3.07 -5.74 10.95
N LEU A 65 2.32 -5.21 11.92
CA LEU A 65 1.94 -5.94 13.13
C LEU A 65 0.84 -6.99 12.91
N HIS A 66 0.28 -7.06 11.70
CA HIS A 66 -0.77 -8.01 11.33
C HIS A 66 -2.01 -7.99 12.24
N ASN A 67 -2.27 -6.88 12.94
CA ASN A 67 -3.50 -6.71 13.71
C ASN A 67 -4.66 -6.43 12.72
N PRO A 68 -5.70 -7.28 12.67
CA PRO A 68 -6.77 -7.15 11.69
C PRO A 68 -7.58 -5.85 11.84
N ASN A 69 -7.95 -5.49 13.06
CA ASN A 69 -8.83 -4.35 13.35
C ASN A 69 -8.12 -3.04 13.03
N ALA A 70 -6.89 -2.93 13.51
CA ALA A 70 -5.96 -1.86 13.20
C ALA A 70 -5.76 -1.66 11.68
N THR A 71 -5.43 -2.74 10.98
CA THR A 71 -5.12 -2.67 9.55
C THR A 71 -6.34 -2.26 8.74
N LYS A 72 -7.53 -2.77 9.09
CA LYS A 72 -8.80 -2.36 8.48
C LYS A 72 -9.08 -0.89 8.73
N ALA A 73 -8.96 -0.42 9.98
CA ALA A 73 -9.18 0.97 10.33
C ALA A 73 -8.24 1.91 9.55
N ILE A 74 -6.96 1.57 9.43
CA ILE A 74 -6.01 2.31 8.60
C ILE A 74 -6.47 2.31 7.14
N ALA A 75 -6.75 1.15 6.56
CA ALA A 75 -7.16 1.03 5.15
C ALA A 75 -8.44 1.82 4.84
N GLU A 76 -9.40 1.83 5.76
CA GLU A 76 -10.62 2.64 5.66
C GLU A 76 -10.30 4.13 5.63
N ARG A 77 -9.38 4.60 6.49
CA ARG A 77 -8.96 6.01 6.57
C ARG A 77 -8.11 6.45 5.37
N LEU A 78 -7.41 5.52 4.72
CA LEU A 78 -6.65 5.79 3.51
C LEU A 78 -7.51 5.77 2.23
N GLY A 79 -8.70 5.17 2.28
CA GLY A 79 -9.62 5.06 1.15
C GLY A 79 -9.88 6.42 0.47
N GLY A 80 -9.92 6.41 -0.86
CA GLY A 80 -9.99 7.60 -1.71
C GLY A 80 -8.65 8.31 -1.93
N ASN A 81 -7.54 7.79 -1.38
CA ASN A 81 -6.22 8.43 -1.47
C ASN A 81 -5.11 7.46 -1.92
N PHE A 82 -5.41 6.20 -2.23
CA PHE A 82 -4.38 5.22 -2.57
C PHE A 82 -3.62 5.60 -3.83
N PHE A 83 -4.26 6.18 -4.84
CA PHE A 83 -3.55 6.70 -6.01
C PHE A 83 -2.55 7.82 -5.65
N SER A 84 -2.99 8.80 -4.88
CA SER A 84 -2.13 9.92 -4.44
C SER A 84 -0.96 9.43 -3.59
N LEU A 85 -1.22 8.49 -2.67
CA LEU A 85 -0.18 7.87 -1.84
C LEU A 85 0.81 7.08 -2.68
N ALA A 86 0.34 6.27 -3.61
CA ALA A 86 1.20 5.47 -4.50
C ALA A 86 2.13 6.33 -5.37
N MET A 87 1.75 7.59 -5.62
CA MET A 87 2.56 8.55 -6.38
C MET A 87 3.36 9.53 -5.51
N CYS A 88 3.41 9.29 -4.20
CA CYS A 88 4.29 9.99 -3.25
C CYS A 88 5.41 9.03 -2.79
N LYS A 89 6.60 9.55 -2.44
CA LYS A 89 7.74 8.73 -2.01
C LYS A 89 7.40 8.03 -0.69
N GLU A 90 6.87 8.77 0.27
CA GLU A 90 6.53 8.30 1.61
C GLU A 90 5.31 7.38 1.56
N GLY A 91 4.30 7.77 0.78
CA GLY A 91 3.04 7.05 0.67
C GLY A 91 3.13 5.73 -0.10
N SER A 92 4.04 5.60 -1.07
CA SER A 92 4.11 4.38 -1.90
C SER A 92 4.39 3.13 -1.07
N TYR A 93 5.26 3.24 -0.06
CA TYR A 93 5.56 2.15 0.86
C TYR A 93 4.33 1.72 1.68
N VAL A 94 3.51 2.68 2.12
CA VAL A 94 2.26 2.39 2.84
C VAL A 94 1.30 1.58 1.96
N VAL A 95 1.13 1.99 0.70
CA VAL A 95 0.25 1.27 -0.24
C VAL A 95 0.76 -0.15 -0.52
N GLU A 96 2.08 -0.34 -0.67
CA GLU A 96 2.66 -1.68 -0.81
C GLU A 96 2.40 -2.55 0.43
N LYS A 97 2.52 -2.00 1.65
CA LYS A 97 2.15 -2.73 2.87
C LYS A 97 0.67 -3.10 2.91
N CYS A 98 -0.22 -2.19 2.50
CA CYS A 98 -1.65 -2.49 2.38
C CYS A 98 -1.94 -3.61 1.37
N LEU A 99 -1.29 -3.60 0.20
CA LEU A 99 -1.44 -4.65 -0.83
C LEU A 99 -0.99 -6.03 -0.31
N ASN A 100 0.08 -6.08 0.50
CA ASN A 100 0.59 -7.33 1.06
C ASN A 100 -0.28 -7.87 2.21
N SER A 101 -1.11 -7.04 2.83
CA SER A 101 -1.98 -7.45 3.95
C SER A 101 -3.31 -8.04 3.49
N ASP A 102 -3.71 -9.15 4.09
CA ASP A 102 -5.01 -9.79 3.85
C ASP A 102 -6.20 -8.93 4.31
N PHE A 103 -5.94 -7.94 5.16
CA PHE A 103 -6.97 -7.07 5.75
C PHE A 103 -7.17 -5.72 5.03
N ALA A 104 -6.24 -5.34 4.15
CA ALA A 104 -6.28 -4.05 3.45
C ALA A 104 -6.27 -4.19 1.92
N ARG A 105 -5.70 -5.29 1.38
CA ARG A 105 -5.48 -5.47 -0.06
C ARG A 105 -6.71 -5.20 -0.91
N LEU A 106 -7.87 -5.78 -0.55
CA LEU A 106 -9.07 -5.65 -1.35
C LEU A 106 -9.52 -4.20 -1.47
N LYS A 107 -9.40 -3.40 -0.40
CA LYS A 107 -9.73 -1.97 -0.41
C LYS A 107 -8.87 -1.19 -1.41
N VAL A 108 -7.57 -1.48 -1.45
CA VAL A 108 -6.64 -0.86 -2.41
C VAL A 108 -7.00 -1.25 -3.84
N LEU A 109 -7.22 -2.55 -4.08
CA LEU A 109 -7.52 -3.08 -5.40
C LEU A 109 -8.88 -2.58 -5.91
N GLU A 110 -9.89 -2.43 -5.06
CA GLU A 110 -11.19 -1.85 -5.40
C GLU A 110 -11.05 -0.41 -5.88
N GLU A 111 -10.27 0.42 -5.18
CA GLU A 111 -10.01 1.80 -5.60
C GLU A 111 -9.27 1.83 -6.95
N PHE A 112 -8.24 1.00 -7.10
CA PHE A 112 -7.49 0.94 -8.36
C PHE A 112 -8.34 0.45 -9.52
N ARG A 113 -9.23 -0.51 -9.27
CA ARG A 113 -10.13 -1.08 -10.28
C ARG A 113 -11.14 -0.04 -10.78
N GLY A 114 -11.54 0.89 -9.91
CA GLY A 114 -12.53 1.93 -10.22
C GLY A 114 -12.03 3.10 -11.07
N ASN A 115 -10.72 3.19 -11.38
CA ASN A 115 -10.18 4.30 -12.14
C ASN A 115 -9.01 3.91 -13.06
N ASP A 116 -9.35 3.50 -14.28
CA ASP A 116 -8.39 3.04 -15.29
C ASP A 116 -7.38 4.12 -15.68
N LYS A 117 -7.81 5.38 -15.76
CA LYS A 117 -6.92 6.51 -16.11
C LYS A 117 -5.86 6.72 -15.04
N GLU A 118 -6.25 6.71 -13.77
CA GLU A 118 -5.31 6.84 -12.65
C GLU A 118 -4.42 5.61 -12.50
N TRP A 119 -4.94 4.41 -12.78
CA TRP A 119 -4.13 3.18 -12.83
C TRP A 119 -2.99 3.28 -13.85
N VAL A 120 -3.29 3.71 -15.08
CA VAL A 120 -2.27 3.92 -16.12
C VAL A 120 -1.30 5.05 -15.73
N ARG A 121 -1.81 6.15 -15.16
CA ARG A 121 -0.98 7.27 -14.69
C ARG A 121 -0.01 6.82 -13.60
N MET A 122 -0.49 6.09 -12.61
CA MET A 122 0.29 5.56 -11.50
C MET A 122 1.37 4.58 -12.00
N ALA A 123 1.02 3.67 -12.92
CA ALA A 123 1.99 2.73 -13.49
C ALA A 123 3.16 3.42 -14.21
N LYS A 124 2.95 4.63 -14.76
CA LYS A 124 3.98 5.46 -15.41
C LYS A 124 4.74 6.38 -14.44
N HIS A 125 4.32 6.47 -13.19
CA HIS A 125 4.91 7.37 -12.21
C HIS A 125 6.22 6.80 -11.63
N LYS A 126 7.18 7.68 -11.28
CA LYS A 126 8.49 7.29 -10.71
C LYS A 126 8.42 6.47 -9.42
N PHE A 127 7.35 6.63 -8.63
CA PHE A 127 7.05 5.80 -7.45
C PHE A 127 5.91 4.81 -7.69
N GLY A 128 4.87 5.24 -8.42
CA GLY A 128 3.66 4.45 -8.61
C GLY A 128 3.88 3.18 -9.45
N ASN A 129 4.91 3.15 -10.28
CA ASN A 129 5.29 1.94 -11.01
C ASN A 129 5.65 0.77 -10.08
N TYR A 130 6.22 1.03 -8.90
CA TYR A 130 6.55 -0.01 -7.91
C TYR A 130 5.27 -0.55 -7.26
N VAL A 131 4.32 0.34 -6.94
CA VAL A 131 3.01 -0.04 -6.40
C VAL A 131 2.20 -0.84 -7.41
N ALA A 132 2.21 -0.45 -8.69
CA ALA A 132 1.55 -1.21 -9.75
C ALA A 132 2.15 -2.62 -9.90
N GLN A 133 3.48 -2.73 -9.87
CA GLN A 133 4.17 -4.03 -9.87
C GLN A 133 3.83 -4.87 -8.64
N CYS A 134 3.76 -4.25 -7.46
CA CYS A 134 3.35 -4.90 -6.22
C CYS A 134 1.93 -5.47 -6.35
N ALA A 135 0.97 -4.66 -6.83
CA ALA A 135 -0.42 -5.10 -7.00
C ALA A 135 -0.53 -6.30 -7.96
N LEU A 136 0.15 -6.24 -9.12
CA LEU A 136 0.20 -7.34 -10.09
C LEU A 136 0.84 -8.60 -9.50
N ASN A 137 1.93 -8.44 -8.74
CA ASN A 137 2.63 -9.57 -8.12
C ASN A 137 1.77 -10.25 -7.06
N VAL A 138 1.15 -9.46 -6.17
CA VAL A 138 0.27 -10.01 -5.14
C VAL A 138 -0.95 -10.69 -5.76
N MET A 139 -1.56 -10.11 -6.80
CA MET A 139 -2.65 -10.78 -7.51
C MET A 139 -2.23 -12.13 -8.08
N LYS A 140 -1.01 -12.23 -8.64
CA LYS A 140 -0.46 -13.49 -9.13
C LYS A 140 -0.22 -14.50 -8.01
N GLU A 141 0.53 -14.12 -6.98
CA GLU A 141 0.90 -15.00 -5.85
C GLU A 141 -0.32 -15.52 -5.08
N ARG A 142 -1.38 -14.71 -4.99
CA ARG A 142 -2.64 -15.06 -4.31
C ARG A 142 -3.65 -15.75 -5.23
N GLY A 143 -3.31 -16.04 -6.49
CA GLY A 143 -4.21 -16.70 -7.43
C GLY A 143 -5.42 -15.87 -7.88
N MET A 144 -5.35 -14.53 -7.79
CA MET A 144 -6.41 -13.60 -8.22
C MET A 144 -6.41 -13.40 -9.74
N ILE A 145 -6.40 -14.51 -10.50
CA ILE A 145 -6.16 -14.53 -11.96
C ILE A 145 -7.14 -13.66 -12.76
N PRO A 146 -8.46 -13.65 -12.49
CA PRO A 146 -9.39 -12.79 -13.23
C PRO A 146 -9.05 -11.30 -13.08
N LEU A 147 -8.72 -10.88 -11.85
CA LEU A 147 -8.37 -9.49 -11.56
C LEU A 147 -7.03 -9.13 -12.19
N LEU A 148 -6.03 -10.02 -12.09
CA LEU A 148 -4.73 -9.84 -12.74
C LEU A 148 -4.90 -9.59 -14.25
N ARG A 149 -5.72 -10.40 -14.94
CA ARG A 149 -6.00 -10.24 -16.37
C ARG A 149 -6.65 -8.89 -16.68
N GLU A 150 -7.62 -8.47 -15.87
CA GLU A 150 -8.27 -7.17 -16.01
C GLU A 150 -7.27 -6.01 -15.91
N PHE A 151 -6.45 -5.99 -14.87
CA PHE A 151 -5.46 -4.93 -14.64
C PHE A 151 -4.37 -4.88 -15.72
N LEU A 152 -3.91 -6.03 -16.21
CA LEU A 152 -2.99 -6.11 -17.34
C LEU A 152 -3.63 -5.61 -18.63
N GLY A 153 -4.91 -5.96 -18.88
CA GLY A 153 -5.68 -5.49 -20.02
C GLY A 153 -5.77 -3.96 -20.09
N LYS A 154 -5.95 -3.30 -18.95
CA LYS A 154 -5.97 -1.83 -18.85
C LYS A 154 -4.63 -1.17 -19.17
N LEU A 155 -3.51 -1.83 -18.88
CA LEU A 155 -2.19 -1.29 -19.19
C LEU A 155 -1.80 -1.52 -20.67
N ARG A 156 -2.26 -2.63 -21.27
CA ARG A 156 -1.83 -3.11 -22.59
C ARG A 156 -1.80 -2.05 -23.72
N PRO A 157 -2.82 -1.18 -23.90
CA PRO A 157 -2.76 -0.15 -24.95
C PRO A 157 -1.63 0.87 -24.75
N HIS A 158 -1.16 1.05 -23.52
CA HIS A 158 -0.17 2.06 -23.14
C HIS A 158 1.24 1.50 -22.95
N LEU A 159 1.37 0.21 -23.22
CA LEU A 159 2.48 -0.65 -22.82
C LEU A 159 3.49 -0.78 -23.97
N TYR A 160 3.05 -0.72 -25.23
CA TYR A 160 3.86 -0.86 -26.46
C TYR A 160 4.97 0.19 -26.67
N GLY A 161 5.12 1.17 -25.78
CA GLY A 161 6.19 2.18 -25.83
C GLY A 161 6.96 2.41 -24.53
N ASN A 162 6.85 1.54 -23.51
CA ASN A 162 7.25 1.91 -22.13
C ASN A 162 8.10 0.87 -21.36
N LYS A 163 9.03 1.38 -20.52
CA LYS A 163 9.92 0.60 -19.61
C LYS A 163 9.17 -0.32 -18.64
N ILE A 164 7.91 0.01 -18.32
CA ILE A 164 7.03 -0.75 -17.42
C ILE A 164 6.81 -2.17 -17.94
N LEU A 165 6.70 -2.33 -19.27
CA LEU A 165 6.49 -3.64 -19.89
C LEU A 165 7.70 -4.53 -19.77
N GLN A 166 8.90 -3.98 -19.99
CA GLN A 166 10.16 -4.70 -19.78
C GLN A 166 10.35 -5.08 -18.31
N MET A 167 9.95 -4.23 -17.36
CA MET A 167 10.02 -4.56 -15.93
C MET A 167 9.02 -5.66 -15.52
N ILE A 168 7.78 -5.60 -16.01
CA ILE A 168 6.79 -6.66 -15.81
C ILE A 168 7.26 -7.93 -16.53
N GLN A 169 7.75 -7.87 -17.76
CA GLN A 169 8.29 -9.04 -18.48
C GLN A 169 9.49 -9.65 -17.76
N ASN A 170 10.43 -8.86 -17.25
CA ASN A 170 11.60 -9.39 -16.55
C ASN A 170 11.23 -10.06 -15.22
N LYS A 171 10.20 -9.56 -14.51
CA LYS A 171 9.76 -10.12 -13.22
C LYS A 171 8.71 -11.23 -13.36
N PHE A 172 8.01 -11.28 -14.50
CA PHE A 172 6.95 -12.23 -14.79
C PHE A 172 7.25 -13.12 -16.01
N GLY A 173 8.51 -13.18 -16.48
CA GLY A 173 8.91 -13.76 -17.77
C GLY A 173 8.39 -15.17 -18.07
N GLY A 174 8.33 -16.05 -17.06
CA GLY A 174 7.76 -17.39 -17.26
C GLY A 174 6.22 -17.45 -17.36
N TRP A 175 5.49 -16.44 -16.90
CA TRP A 175 4.02 -16.41 -16.94
C TRP A 175 3.45 -15.88 -18.26
N LEU A 176 4.19 -15.03 -18.95
CA LEU A 176 3.81 -14.57 -20.29
C LEU A 176 4.09 -15.64 -21.35
N ASP A 177 5.05 -16.54 -21.09
CA ASP A 177 5.47 -17.58 -22.02
C ASP A 177 4.85 -18.97 -21.75
N HIS A 178 4.36 -19.27 -20.52
CA HIS A 178 3.87 -20.62 -20.15
C HIS A 178 2.54 -20.68 -19.37
N SER A 179 1.83 -19.57 -19.19
CA SER A 179 0.43 -19.62 -18.73
C SER A 179 -0.45 -20.01 -19.94
N PRO A 180 -1.64 -20.64 -19.78
CA PRO A 180 -2.60 -20.86 -20.88
C PRO A 180 -3.19 -19.52 -21.36
N VAL A 181 -2.30 -18.71 -21.89
CA VAL A 181 -2.29 -17.27 -22.15
C VAL A 181 -1.68 -17.04 -23.54
N ASP A 182 -1.40 -18.12 -24.29
CA ASP A 182 -1.14 -18.08 -25.74
C ASP A 182 -2.28 -17.40 -26.54
N ASP A 183 -3.44 -17.16 -25.93
CA ASP A 183 -4.51 -16.31 -26.47
C ASP A 183 -4.28 -14.79 -26.34
N LEU A 184 -3.27 -14.32 -25.59
CA LEU A 184 -2.94 -12.89 -25.53
C LEU A 184 -2.12 -12.39 -26.73
N ARG A 185 -1.64 -13.28 -27.62
CA ARG A 185 -1.12 -12.87 -28.94
C ARG A 185 -2.21 -12.72 -30.00
N LYS A 186 -3.48 -13.06 -29.71
CA LYS A 186 -4.61 -13.04 -30.66
C LYS A 186 -5.70 -12.00 -30.40
N PHE A 187 -5.44 -10.99 -29.57
CA PHE A 187 -6.28 -9.78 -29.46
C PHE A 187 -5.41 -8.55 -29.30
#